data_AF-A0A3S0Q2S7-F1
#
_entry.id   AF-A0A3S0Q2S7-F1
#
_cell.length_a   1.000
_cell.length_b   1.000
_cell.length_c   1.000
_cell.angle_alpha   90.00
_cell.angle_beta   90.00
_cell.angle_gamma   90.00
#
_symmetry.space_group_name_H-M   'P 1'
#
loop_
_entity.id
_entity.type
_entity.pdbx_description
1 polymer ?
#
loop_
_entity_poly.entity_id
_entity_poly.type
_entity_poly.pdbx_seq_one_letter_code
_entity_poly.pdbx_strand_id
1 'polypeptide(L)'
;MQPKNVAPFKSTCLALTAMLSLHCVDVMAMTYHDNKVTFSAITQPGISLSVGSHYEVEDFSVTSGQDPNGKIYKGLYNDLVPGESRPEEGPMIPTLSTTFSVGRKGSSQVAAWFNDKIHANQNTFGHGADQLNFAFIGTLTLQLQQGTFTLPGIALAQGHAGATNNWWFGGQTCTYLDGSILGYDHTSVKCVATNADGSKWTITFLRGANDVSEVEITKVTPA
;
A
#
# COMPACT_ATOMS: atom_id res chain seq x y z
N MET A 1 -8.43 -5.36 95.60
CA MET A 1 -7.34 -4.37 95.59
C MET A 1 -6.60 -4.49 94.27
N GLN A 2 -6.34 -3.33 93.67
CA GLN A 2 -5.74 -2.95 92.38
C GLN A 2 -5.22 -4.00 91.35
N PRO A 3 -5.40 -3.71 90.04
CA PRO A 3 -4.87 -4.47 88.91
C PRO A 3 -3.47 -3.99 88.49
N LYS A 4 -2.73 -4.80 87.70
CA LYS A 4 -1.60 -4.34 86.88
C LYS A 4 -1.63 -4.94 85.46
N ASN A 5 -2.11 -4.09 84.55
CA ASN A 5 -1.64 -3.77 83.19
C ASN A 5 -0.54 -4.64 82.51
N VAL A 6 -0.79 -5.19 81.30
CA VAL A 6 -0.40 -4.70 79.94
C VAL A 6 0.78 -5.55 79.40
N ALA A 7 0.93 -6.03 78.15
CA ALA A 7 0.31 -5.89 76.82
C ALA A 7 0.66 -7.14 75.95
N PRO A 8 0.14 -7.27 74.70
CA PRO A 8 0.11 -8.52 73.92
C PRO A 8 1.33 -8.77 73.01
N PHE A 9 1.60 -10.04 72.74
CA PHE A 9 2.59 -10.53 71.77
C PHE A 9 2.11 -10.29 70.33
N LYS A 10 2.94 -9.62 69.53
CA LYS A 10 2.69 -9.33 68.10
C LYS A 10 2.97 -10.58 67.26
N SER A 11 1.98 -10.99 66.47
CA SER A 11 2.12 -11.98 65.39
C SER A 11 2.92 -11.39 64.24
N THR A 12 4.03 -12.02 63.88
CA THR A 12 4.85 -11.62 62.72
C THR A 12 4.36 -12.39 61.49
N CYS A 13 3.70 -11.68 60.59
CA CYS A 13 3.27 -12.20 59.29
C CYS A 13 4.47 -12.20 58.34
N LEU A 14 4.94 -13.37 57.92
CA LEU A 14 6.02 -13.52 56.95
C LEU A 14 5.43 -13.32 55.54
N ALA A 15 5.54 -12.11 55.00
CA ALA A 15 5.14 -11.81 53.63
C ALA A 15 6.19 -12.35 52.64
N LEU A 16 5.81 -13.36 51.86
CA LEU A 16 6.58 -13.87 50.74
C LEU A 16 6.36 -12.92 49.54
N THR A 17 7.29 -11.98 49.33
CA THR A 17 7.23 -11.04 48.21
C THR A 17 7.53 -11.77 46.91
N ALA A 18 6.48 -12.08 46.13
CA ALA A 18 6.63 -12.49 44.75
C ALA A 18 7.16 -11.29 43.94
N MET A 19 8.43 -11.32 43.54
CA MET A 19 8.94 -10.41 42.52
C MET A 19 8.39 -10.87 41.16
N LEU A 20 7.19 -10.42 40.82
CA LEU A 20 6.76 -10.39 39.43
C LEU A 20 7.54 -9.26 38.75
N SER A 21 8.66 -9.60 38.11
CA SER A 21 9.34 -8.66 37.22
C SER A 21 8.43 -8.45 36.02
N LEU A 22 7.56 -7.45 36.14
CA LEU A 22 6.82 -6.89 35.03
C LEU A 22 7.87 -6.24 34.11
N HIS A 23 8.46 -7.04 33.24
CA HIS A 23 9.17 -6.53 32.08
C HIS A 23 8.08 -5.86 31.25
N CYS A 24 7.96 -4.55 31.42
CA CYS A 24 7.37 -3.69 30.42
C CYS A 24 8.20 -3.95 29.17
N VAL A 25 7.74 -4.89 28.33
CA VAL A 25 8.22 -4.96 26.96
C VAL A 25 7.80 -3.61 26.41
N ASP A 26 8.76 -2.69 26.30
CA ASP A 26 8.62 -1.52 25.46
C ASP A 26 8.36 -2.08 24.06
N VAL A 27 7.08 -2.32 23.76
CA VAL A 27 6.58 -2.36 22.41
C VAL A 27 6.91 -0.97 21.92
N MET A 28 8.07 -0.82 21.26
CA MET A 28 8.38 0.36 20.46
C MET A 28 7.14 0.58 19.61
N ALA A 29 6.31 1.54 20.00
CA ALA A 29 4.99 1.71 19.42
C ALA A 29 5.22 2.01 17.94
N MET A 30 4.83 1.08 17.07
CA MET A 30 4.95 1.28 15.64
C MET A 30 4.22 2.58 15.29
N THR A 31 4.79 3.36 14.39
CA THR A 31 4.13 4.55 13.87
C THR A 31 3.34 4.17 12.63
N TYR A 32 2.06 4.51 12.62
CA TYR A 32 1.28 4.49 11.40
C TYR A 32 1.77 5.61 10.48
N HIS A 33 2.00 5.29 9.23
CA HIS A 33 2.28 6.27 8.20
C HIS A 33 1.16 6.29 7.18
N ASP A 34 0.91 7.47 6.63
CA ASP A 34 0.05 7.61 5.47
C ASP A 34 0.88 7.30 4.22
N ASN A 35 0.61 6.14 3.63
CA ASN A 35 1.25 5.67 2.43
C ASN A 35 0.38 6.03 1.24
N LYS A 36 0.63 7.20 0.68
CA LYS A 36 -0.09 7.71 -0.49
C LYS A 36 0.51 7.11 -1.77
N VAL A 37 -0.35 6.67 -2.68
CA VAL A 37 -0.03 6.40 -4.08
C VAL A 37 -0.93 7.26 -4.96
N THR A 38 -0.33 7.90 -5.96
CA THR A 38 -0.98 8.82 -6.88
C THR A 38 -1.12 8.17 -8.25
N PHE A 39 -2.27 8.34 -8.87
CA PHE A 39 -2.54 7.98 -10.26
C PHE A 39 -2.67 9.24 -11.10
N SER A 40 -2.03 9.24 -12.26
CA SER A 40 -2.02 10.38 -13.19
C SER A 40 -2.26 9.95 -14.63
N ALA A 41 -2.44 10.92 -15.53
CA ALA A 41 -2.50 10.73 -16.97
C ALA A 41 -1.84 11.93 -17.70
N ILE A 42 -0.76 12.45 -17.12
CA ILE A 42 -0.20 13.77 -17.42
C ILE A 42 0.33 13.88 -18.86
N THR A 43 0.96 12.83 -19.36
CA THR A 43 1.67 12.83 -20.65
C THR A 43 0.76 12.52 -21.84
N GLN A 44 -0.53 12.22 -21.62
CA GLN A 44 -1.42 11.72 -22.67
C GLN A 44 -2.66 12.60 -22.88
N PRO A 45 -2.68 13.42 -23.94
CA PRO A 45 -3.87 14.13 -24.35
C PRO A 45 -5.04 13.16 -24.59
N GLY A 46 -6.21 13.48 -24.04
CA GLY A 46 -7.44 12.69 -24.21
C GLY A 46 -7.61 11.54 -23.23
N ILE A 47 -6.72 11.37 -22.25
CA ILE A 47 -6.97 10.55 -21.06
C ILE A 47 -7.21 11.50 -19.90
N SER A 48 -8.33 11.34 -19.20
CA SER A 48 -8.66 12.17 -18.04
C SER A 48 -9.25 11.30 -16.95
N LEU A 49 -8.59 11.31 -15.79
CA LEU A 49 -9.04 10.66 -14.57
C LEU A 49 -10.14 11.48 -13.91
N SER A 50 -11.21 10.81 -13.49
CA SER A 50 -12.37 11.42 -12.84
C SER A 50 -12.64 10.81 -11.47
N VAL A 51 -13.30 11.59 -10.62
CA VAL A 51 -13.81 11.11 -9.31
C VAL A 51 -14.72 9.89 -9.48
N GLY A 52 -14.75 9.03 -8.46
CA GLY A 52 -15.45 7.73 -8.49
C GLY A 52 -14.56 6.53 -8.85
N SER A 53 -13.28 6.80 -9.16
CA SER A 53 -12.24 5.76 -9.17
C SER A 53 -11.97 5.28 -7.73
N HIS A 54 -11.65 4.01 -7.55
CA HIS A 54 -11.45 3.40 -6.22
C HIS A 54 -10.61 2.13 -6.31
N TYR A 55 -10.08 1.70 -5.16
CA TYR A 55 -9.39 0.43 -4.99
C TYR A 55 -9.98 -0.35 -3.83
N GLU A 56 -10.33 -1.60 -4.07
CA GLU A 56 -10.82 -2.53 -3.05
C GLU A 56 -9.80 -3.63 -2.79
N VAL A 57 -9.36 -3.78 -1.54
CA VAL A 57 -8.39 -4.79 -1.13
C VAL A 57 -9.06 -6.16 -1.04
N GLU A 58 -8.56 -7.14 -1.78
CA GLU A 58 -9.06 -8.53 -1.77
C GLU A 58 -8.13 -9.48 -1.01
N ASP A 59 -6.83 -9.20 -1.03
CA ASP A 59 -5.81 -9.93 -0.28
C ASP A 59 -4.66 -9.00 0.09
N PHE A 60 -3.96 -9.28 1.19
CA PHE A 60 -2.87 -8.44 1.63
C PHE A 60 -1.83 -9.19 2.45
N SER A 61 -0.64 -8.60 2.51
CA SER A 61 0.42 -8.97 3.44
C SER A 61 1.05 -7.70 4.00
N VAL A 62 1.10 -7.62 5.32
CA VAL A 62 1.69 -6.50 6.06
C VAL A 62 2.72 -7.08 7.03
N THR A 63 3.87 -6.43 7.15
CA THR A 63 4.90 -6.86 8.09
C THR A 63 4.34 -6.97 9.51
N SER A 64 4.67 -8.05 10.21
CA SER A 64 4.22 -8.30 11.58
C SER A 64 4.45 -7.07 12.49
N GLY A 65 3.40 -6.67 13.21
CA GLY A 65 3.39 -5.48 14.06
C GLY A 65 3.42 -4.15 13.32
N GLN A 66 3.14 -4.08 12.01
CA GLN A 66 2.97 -2.81 11.27
C GLN A 66 1.51 -2.38 11.09
N ASP A 67 0.55 -3.20 11.54
CA ASP A 67 -0.87 -2.85 11.58
C ASP A 67 -1.59 -3.47 12.81
N PRO A 68 -1.26 -3.03 14.04
CA PRO A 68 -1.84 -3.61 15.27
C PRO A 68 -3.34 -3.41 15.40
N ASN A 69 -3.88 -2.35 14.78
CA ASN A 69 -5.28 -1.97 14.88
C ASN A 69 -6.12 -2.51 13.71
N GLY A 70 -5.52 -3.31 12.82
CA GLY A 70 -6.23 -3.91 11.68
C GLY A 70 -6.84 -2.88 10.74
N LYS A 71 -6.12 -1.78 10.45
CA LYS A 71 -6.56 -0.77 9.48
C LYS A 71 -6.59 -1.32 8.05
N ILE A 72 -5.81 -2.36 7.77
CA ILE A 72 -5.83 -3.11 6.52
C ILE A 72 -6.62 -4.40 6.74
N TYR A 73 -7.64 -4.60 5.90
CA TYR A 73 -8.48 -5.79 5.92
C TYR A 73 -9.05 -6.08 4.52
N LYS A 74 -9.53 -7.31 4.29
CA LYS A 74 -10.19 -7.68 3.03
C LYS A 74 -11.54 -6.98 2.92
N GLY A 75 -11.84 -6.40 1.78
CA GLY A 75 -12.96 -5.49 1.57
C GLY A 75 -12.68 -4.05 2.01
N LEU A 76 -11.44 -3.71 2.40
CA LEU A 76 -11.06 -2.31 2.59
C LEU A 76 -11.21 -1.60 1.24
N TYR A 77 -12.14 -0.66 1.20
CA TYR A 77 -12.48 0.12 0.02
C TYR A 77 -11.97 1.54 0.20
N ASN A 78 -11.09 1.98 -0.70
CA ASN A 78 -10.58 3.33 -0.70
C ASN A 78 -10.94 4.04 -2.00
N ASP A 79 -11.62 5.18 -1.88
CA ASP A 79 -11.76 6.10 -3.00
C ASP A 79 -10.40 6.66 -3.42
N LEU A 80 -10.25 6.87 -4.72
CA LEU A 80 -9.18 7.66 -5.29
C LEU A 80 -9.68 9.10 -5.35
N VAL A 81 -9.16 9.94 -4.46
CA VAL A 81 -9.60 11.33 -4.30
C VAL A 81 -8.69 12.29 -5.06
N PRO A 82 -9.18 13.45 -5.53
CA PRO A 82 -8.35 14.46 -6.18
C PRO A 82 -7.07 14.76 -5.40
N GLY A 83 -5.93 14.54 -6.05
CA GLY A 83 -4.61 14.87 -5.55
C GLY A 83 -4.21 16.29 -5.93
N GLU A 84 -3.19 16.80 -5.25
CA GLU A 84 -2.54 18.05 -5.61
C GLU A 84 -1.37 17.74 -6.57
N SER A 85 -1.56 18.02 -7.85
CA SER A 85 -0.48 18.03 -8.84
C SER A 85 -0.46 19.39 -9.50
N ARG A 86 0.44 20.24 -9.00
CA ARG A 86 0.85 21.50 -9.64
C ARG A 86 2.07 21.19 -10.51
N PRO A 87 2.01 21.34 -11.84
CA PRO A 87 3.20 21.78 -12.53
C PRO A 87 3.54 23.18 -11.99
N GLU A 88 4.81 23.43 -11.62
CA GLU A 88 5.25 24.74 -11.13
C GLU A 88 4.92 25.88 -12.11
N GLU A 89 4.78 25.54 -13.40
CA GLU A 89 4.13 26.36 -14.43
C GLU A 89 3.34 25.45 -15.40
N GLY A 90 2.02 25.41 -15.29
CA GLY A 90 1.18 24.65 -16.23
C GLY A 90 -0.27 24.46 -15.78
N PRO A 91 -1.16 23.98 -16.68
CA PRO A 91 -2.53 23.69 -16.32
C PRO A 91 -2.59 22.61 -15.23
N MET A 92 -3.54 22.75 -14.30
CA MET A 92 -3.81 21.76 -13.26
C MET A 92 -4.08 20.40 -13.93
N ILE A 93 -3.28 19.39 -13.62
CA ILE A 93 -3.50 18.05 -14.14
C ILE A 93 -4.20 17.24 -13.07
N PRO A 94 -5.41 16.69 -13.33
CA PRO A 94 -6.12 15.90 -12.34
C PRO A 94 -5.33 14.62 -12.05
N THR A 95 -4.78 14.54 -10.84
CA THR A 95 -4.36 13.28 -10.25
C THR A 95 -5.41 12.80 -9.29
N LEU A 96 -5.44 11.49 -9.07
CA LEU A 96 -6.21 10.91 -7.99
C LEU A 96 -5.29 10.10 -7.09
N SER A 97 -5.44 10.25 -5.79
CA SER A 97 -4.62 9.58 -4.80
C SER A 97 -5.45 8.69 -3.90
N THR A 98 -4.86 7.59 -3.45
CA THR A 98 -5.38 6.81 -2.33
C THR A 98 -4.27 6.63 -1.30
N THR A 99 -4.65 6.44 -0.03
CA THR A 99 -3.73 6.39 1.10
C THR A 99 -4.01 5.18 1.97
N PHE A 100 -2.97 4.43 2.30
CA PHE A 100 -3.04 3.31 3.23
C PHE A 100 -2.32 3.67 4.54
N SER A 101 -3.05 3.66 5.65
CA SER A 101 -2.49 3.94 6.97
C SER A 101 -1.89 2.65 7.54
N VAL A 102 -0.57 2.48 7.39
CA VAL A 102 0.17 1.26 7.80
C VAL A 102 1.65 1.60 8.05
N GLY A 103 2.35 0.80 8.84
CA GLY A 103 3.77 0.97 9.11
C GLY A 103 4.68 0.73 7.89
N ARG A 104 5.95 1.15 8.00
CA ARG A 104 6.95 1.15 6.91
C ARG A 104 8.16 0.25 7.21
N LYS A 105 7.94 -0.87 7.88
CA LYS A 105 9.01 -1.85 8.14
C LYS A 105 9.05 -2.90 7.04
N GLY A 106 10.15 -2.93 6.28
CA GLY A 106 10.39 -3.92 5.24
C GLY A 106 10.47 -5.35 5.80
N SER A 107 9.95 -6.30 5.02
CA SER A 107 9.99 -7.73 5.32
C SER A 107 10.16 -8.55 4.04
N SER A 108 11.07 -9.52 4.07
CA SER A 108 11.21 -10.51 3.01
C SER A 108 10.02 -11.47 2.94
N GLN A 109 9.27 -11.64 4.03
CA GLN A 109 8.05 -12.46 4.03
C GLN A 109 6.93 -11.80 3.22
N VAL A 110 6.80 -10.48 3.32
CA VAL A 110 5.84 -9.71 2.50
C VAL A 110 6.27 -9.77 1.03
N ALA A 111 7.56 -9.63 0.75
CA ALA A 111 8.09 -9.74 -0.60
C ALA A 111 7.88 -11.15 -1.21
N ALA A 112 8.13 -12.21 -0.45
CA ALA A 112 7.86 -13.58 -0.87
C ALA A 112 6.37 -13.79 -1.16
N TRP A 113 5.48 -13.28 -0.30
CA TRP A 113 4.04 -13.32 -0.53
C TRP A 113 3.63 -12.58 -1.80
N PHE A 114 4.24 -11.42 -2.08
CA PHE A 114 3.98 -10.67 -3.30
C PHE A 114 4.46 -11.43 -4.54
N ASN A 115 5.68 -11.96 -4.51
CA ASN A 115 6.29 -12.68 -5.64
C ASN A 115 5.58 -14.01 -5.97
N ASP A 116 4.90 -14.62 -5.00
CA ASP A 116 4.04 -15.81 -5.20
C ASP A 116 2.78 -15.47 -6.01
N LYS A 117 2.27 -14.23 -5.89
CA LYS A 117 1.02 -13.78 -6.52
C LYS A 117 1.24 -12.99 -7.79
N ILE A 118 2.36 -12.29 -7.88
CA ILE A 118 2.72 -11.36 -8.95
C ILE A 118 4.11 -11.72 -9.42
N HIS A 119 4.19 -12.35 -10.59
CA HIS A 119 5.45 -12.76 -11.17
C HIS A 119 6.26 -11.55 -11.66
N ALA A 120 7.55 -11.79 -11.90
CA ALA A 120 8.50 -10.76 -12.36
C ALA A 120 8.00 -9.99 -13.59
N ASN A 121 7.36 -10.68 -14.54
CA ASN A 121 6.81 -10.09 -15.75
C ASN A 121 5.39 -9.51 -15.59
N GLN A 122 4.90 -9.32 -14.37
CA GLN A 122 3.54 -8.83 -14.08
C GLN A 122 3.53 -7.54 -13.25
N ASN A 123 4.69 -6.94 -13.00
CA ASN A 123 4.83 -5.72 -12.24
C ASN A 123 5.78 -4.74 -12.94
N THR A 124 5.72 -3.48 -12.54
CA THR A 124 6.48 -2.40 -13.14
C THR A 124 7.99 -2.53 -12.95
N PHE A 125 8.54 -3.39 -12.11
CA PHE A 125 9.99 -3.56 -11.99
C PHE A 125 10.57 -4.64 -12.91
N GLY A 126 9.75 -5.54 -13.46
CA GLY A 126 10.25 -6.61 -14.33
C GLY A 126 11.05 -7.70 -13.59
N HIS A 127 11.07 -7.65 -12.25
CA HIS A 127 11.75 -8.61 -11.37
C HIS A 127 10.94 -8.83 -10.09
N GLY A 128 11.40 -9.74 -9.23
CA GLY A 128 10.81 -9.98 -7.91
C GLY A 128 11.28 -8.95 -6.87
N ALA A 129 10.47 -8.72 -5.84
CA ALA A 129 10.86 -7.89 -4.71
C ALA A 129 11.70 -8.68 -3.69
N ASP A 130 12.65 -8.02 -3.03
CA ASP A 130 13.44 -8.61 -1.95
C ASP A 130 12.85 -8.33 -0.56
N GLN A 131 12.39 -7.09 -0.35
CA GLN A 131 11.73 -6.64 0.87
C GLN A 131 10.62 -5.65 0.53
N LEU A 132 9.47 -5.82 1.17
CA LEU A 132 8.33 -4.91 1.06
C LEU A 132 7.81 -4.58 2.46
N ASN A 133 7.32 -3.36 2.64
CA ASN A 133 6.68 -2.92 3.88
C ASN A 133 5.31 -3.58 4.05
N PHE A 134 4.57 -3.58 2.94
CA PHE A 134 3.25 -4.17 2.78
C PHE A 134 2.98 -4.36 1.29
N ALA A 135 2.03 -5.23 0.97
CA ALA A 135 1.54 -5.48 -0.37
C ALA A 135 0.04 -5.81 -0.33
N PHE A 136 -0.68 -5.35 -1.35
CA PHE A 136 -2.12 -5.55 -1.53
C PHE A 136 -2.37 -6.15 -2.92
N ILE A 137 -3.33 -7.06 -3.01
CA ILE A 137 -3.99 -7.49 -4.24
C ILE A 137 -5.45 -7.07 -4.13
N GLY A 138 -6.01 -6.52 -5.20
CA GLY A 138 -7.34 -5.95 -5.16
C GLY A 138 -7.88 -5.60 -6.53
N THR A 139 -9.08 -5.06 -6.54
CA THR A 139 -9.71 -4.55 -7.75
C THR A 139 -9.53 -3.03 -7.83
N LEU A 140 -8.92 -2.57 -8.92
CA LEU A 140 -8.82 -1.15 -9.26
C LEU A 140 -9.93 -0.80 -10.24
N THR A 141 -10.77 0.18 -9.89
CA THR A 141 -11.75 0.75 -10.80
C THR A 141 -11.34 2.17 -11.16
N LEU A 142 -11.23 2.46 -12.45
CA LEU A 142 -10.86 3.77 -12.98
C LEU A 142 -12.03 4.39 -13.74
N GLN A 143 -12.38 5.62 -13.37
CA GLN A 143 -13.28 6.46 -14.13
C GLN A 143 -12.44 7.32 -15.08
N LEU A 144 -12.47 6.97 -16.36
CA LEU A 144 -11.78 7.69 -17.42
C LEU A 144 -12.80 8.32 -18.36
N GLN A 145 -12.36 9.29 -19.16
CA GLN A 145 -13.22 9.89 -20.20
C GLN A 145 -13.82 8.83 -21.16
N GLN A 146 -13.10 7.73 -21.39
CA GLN A 146 -13.51 6.62 -22.25
C GLN A 146 -14.54 5.68 -21.60
N GLY A 147 -14.78 5.77 -20.29
CA GLY A 147 -15.70 4.90 -19.56
C GLY A 147 -15.17 4.47 -18.18
N THR A 148 -15.90 3.54 -17.56
CA THR A 148 -15.52 2.92 -16.29
C THR A 148 -14.79 1.62 -16.56
N PHE A 149 -13.54 1.51 -16.11
CA PHE A 149 -12.70 0.35 -16.31
C PHE A 149 -12.46 -0.37 -15.00
N THR A 150 -12.78 -1.67 -14.96
CA THR A 150 -12.50 -2.55 -13.84
C THR A 150 -11.30 -3.44 -14.15
N LEU A 151 -10.28 -3.40 -13.28
CA LEU A 151 -9.06 -4.17 -13.35
C LEU A 151 -8.95 -5.06 -12.10
N PRO A 152 -9.33 -6.34 -12.17
CA PRO A 152 -9.19 -7.27 -11.05
C PRO A 152 -7.74 -7.71 -10.85
N GLY A 153 -7.40 -8.07 -9.61
CA GLY A 153 -6.09 -8.63 -9.28
C GLY A 153 -4.92 -7.65 -9.45
N ILE A 154 -5.18 -6.35 -9.35
CA ILE A 154 -4.17 -5.28 -9.36
C ILE A 154 -3.43 -5.26 -8.03
N ALA A 155 -2.11 -5.17 -8.13
CA ALA A 155 -1.20 -5.18 -7.01
C ALA A 155 -0.66 -3.78 -6.72
N LEU A 156 -0.75 -3.38 -5.46
CA LEU A 156 -0.12 -2.18 -4.92
C LEU A 156 0.80 -2.60 -3.77
N ALA A 157 2.08 -2.31 -3.87
CA ALA A 157 3.01 -2.58 -2.77
C ALA A 157 3.99 -1.43 -2.58
N GLN A 158 4.54 -1.34 -1.38
CA GLN A 158 5.59 -0.37 -1.08
C GLN A 158 6.82 -1.10 -0.58
N GLY A 159 7.95 -0.85 -1.23
CA GLY A 159 9.27 -1.27 -0.78
C GLY A 159 10.10 -0.09 -0.30
N HIS A 160 11.41 -0.29 -0.30
CA HIS A 160 12.38 0.74 0.05
C HIS A 160 13.66 0.60 -0.78
N ALA A 161 14.23 1.72 -1.19
CA ALA A 161 15.53 1.80 -1.85
C ALA A 161 16.38 2.88 -1.14
N GLY A 162 17.36 2.46 -0.35
CA GLY A 162 18.29 3.36 0.33
C GLY A 162 17.66 4.18 1.46
N ALA A 163 17.08 5.33 1.14
CA ALA A 163 16.32 6.17 2.07
C ALA A 163 14.91 6.54 1.54
N THR A 164 14.57 6.09 0.33
CA THR A 164 13.33 6.43 -0.37
C THR A 164 12.40 5.23 -0.45
N ASN A 165 11.10 5.48 -0.47
CA ASN A 165 10.10 4.43 -0.64
C ASN A 165 9.74 4.32 -2.11
N ASN A 166 9.78 3.10 -2.65
CA ASN A 166 9.38 2.84 -4.02
C ASN A 166 8.01 2.14 -4.04
N TRP A 167 7.15 2.58 -4.96
CA TRP A 167 5.85 1.95 -5.18
C TRP A 167 5.94 0.91 -6.30
N TRP A 168 5.47 -0.28 -5.98
CA TRP A 168 5.30 -1.39 -6.90
C TRP A 168 3.86 -1.37 -7.39
N PHE A 169 3.71 -1.40 -8.70
CA PHE A 169 2.42 -1.50 -9.38
C PHE A 169 2.45 -2.70 -10.31
N GLY A 170 1.35 -3.42 -10.41
CA GLY A 170 1.26 -4.59 -11.28
C GLY A 170 -0.09 -5.25 -11.15
N GLY A 171 -0.17 -6.51 -11.55
CA GLY A 171 -1.38 -7.28 -11.37
C GLY A 171 -1.36 -8.61 -12.11
N GLN A 172 -2.26 -9.50 -11.72
CA GLN A 172 -2.36 -10.85 -12.28
C GLN A 172 -2.69 -10.85 -13.78
N THR A 173 -3.33 -9.79 -14.27
CA THR A 173 -3.65 -9.58 -15.70
C THR A 173 -2.68 -8.64 -16.41
N CYS A 174 -1.61 -8.25 -15.74
CA CYS A 174 -0.61 -7.32 -16.27
C CYS A 174 0.53 -8.07 -16.96
N THR A 175 1.16 -7.38 -17.91
CA THR A 175 2.36 -7.85 -18.60
C THR A 175 3.37 -6.71 -18.65
N TYR A 176 4.55 -6.97 -18.11
CA TYR A 176 5.71 -6.09 -18.18
C TYR A 176 6.05 -5.78 -19.62
N LEU A 177 6.26 -4.49 -19.90
CA LEU A 177 6.75 -4.03 -21.18
C LEU A 177 8.21 -3.63 -20.98
N ASP A 178 9.09 -4.40 -21.61
CA ASP A 178 10.51 -4.08 -21.65
C ASP A 178 10.74 -2.87 -22.57
N GLY A 179 11.58 -1.94 -22.11
CA GLY A 179 11.97 -0.76 -22.85
C GLY A 179 11.51 0.56 -22.24
N SER A 180 12.14 1.62 -22.75
CA SER A 180 11.82 2.99 -22.39
C SER A 180 10.48 3.41 -23.00
N ILE A 181 9.51 3.71 -22.15
CA ILE A 181 8.33 4.48 -22.56
C ILE A 181 8.70 5.97 -22.44
N LEU A 182 8.48 6.71 -23.54
CA LEU A 182 8.71 8.17 -23.62
C LEU A 182 10.16 8.63 -23.38
N GLY A 183 11.16 7.75 -23.54
CA GLY A 183 12.59 8.12 -23.39
C GLY A 183 13.12 8.09 -21.95
N TYR A 184 12.29 7.69 -20.97
CA TYR A 184 12.70 7.47 -19.59
C TYR A 184 13.02 5.99 -19.33
N ASP A 185 13.95 5.70 -18.41
CA ASP A 185 14.21 4.35 -17.87
C ASP A 185 13.09 3.92 -16.89
N HIS A 186 11.86 4.33 -17.20
CA HIS A 186 10.67 4.03 -16.45
C HIS A 186 10.01 2.84 -17.12
N THR A 187 9.94 1.79 -16.32
CA THR A 187 9.40 0.50 -16.68
C THR A 187 7.88 0.51 -16.51
N SER A 188 7.20 -0.26 -17.36
CA SER A 188 5.75 -0.17 -17.49
C SER A 188 5.09 -1.53 -17.54
N VAL A 189 3.79 -1.56 -17.28
CA VAL A 189 2.96 -2.74 -17.44
C VAL A 189 1.73 -2.42 -18.26
N LYS A 190 1.29 -3.37 -19.07
CA LYS A 190 -0.01 -3.35 -19.73
C LYS A 190 -0.94 -4.31 -19.02
N CYS A 191 -2.07 -3.84 -18.52
CA CYS A 191 -3.05 -4.63 -17.78
C CYS A 191 -4.35 -4.74 -18.55
N VAL A 192 -5.01 -5.90 -18.47
CA VAL A 192 -6.33 -6.12 -19.04
C VAL A 192 -7.40 -5.53 -18.13
N ALA A 193 -8.27 -4.71 -18.71
CA ALA A 193 -9.43 -4.10 -18.07
C ALA A 193 -10.72 -4.57 -18.74
N THR A 194 -11.83 -4.47 -18.01
CA THR A 194 -13.18 -4.62 -18.56
C THR A 194 -13.90 -3.28 -18.44
N ASN A 195 -14.43 -2.77 -19.56
CA ASN A 195 -15.26 -1.58 -19.53
C ASN A 195 -16.68 -1.92 -19.01
N ALA A 196 -17.47 -0.92 -18.64
CA ALA A 196 -18.84 -1.11 -18.12
C ALA A 196 -19.77 -1.86 -19.08
N ASP A 197 -19.52 -1.80 -20.39
CA ASP A 197 -20.26 -2.54 -21.43
C ASP A 197 -19.81 -4.01 -21.59
N GLY A 198 -18.83 -4.46 -20.79
CA GLY A 198 -18.26 -5.80 -20.85
C GLY A 198 -17.12 -5.96 -21.87
N SER A 199 -16.83 -4.95 -22.69
CA SER A 199 -15.72 -5.00 -23.65
C SER A 199 -14.36 -5.06 -22.94
N LYS A 200 -13.40 -5.76 -23.56
CA LYS A 200 -12.04 -5.87 -23.03
C LYS A 200 -11.16 -4.76 -23.58
N TRP A 201 -10.36 -4.19 -22.68
CA TRP A 201 -9.45 -3.10 -22.97
C TRP A 201 -8.08 -3.40 -22.36
N THR A 202 -7.07 -2.71 -22.84
CA THR A 202 -5.75 -2.69 -22.24
C THR A 202 -5.41 -1.29 -21.77
N ILE A 203 -4.93 -1.18 -20.53
CA ILE A 203 -4.44 0.07 -19.95
C ILE A 203 -2.95 -0.10 -19.65
N THR A 204 -2.12 0.81 -20.15
CA THR A 204 -0.68 0.85 -19.86
C THR A 204 -0.40 1.81 -18.72
N PHE A 205 0.32 1.32 -17.72
CA PHE A 205 0.75 2.05 -16.54
C PHE A 205 2.27 2.17 -16.52
N LEU A 206 2.77 3.38 -16.36
CA LEU A 206 4.17 3.74 -16.20
C LEU A 206 4.44 4.02 -14.72
N ARG A 207 5.49 3.46 -14.14
CA ARG A 207 5.88 3.84 -12.78
C ARG A 207 6.56 5.21 -12.77
N GLY A 208 6.40 5.94 -11.66
CA GLY A 208 7.28 7.06 -11.33
C GLY A 208 8.71 6.61 -11.01
N ALA A 209 9.60 7.59 -10.80
CA ALA A 209 10.95 7.35 -10.31
C ALA A 209 10.94 6.69 -8.91
N ASN A 210 12.10 6.19 -8.46
CA ASN A 210 12.23 5.38 -7.24
C ASN A 210 11.82 6.10 -5.94
N ASP A 211 11.71 7.41 -5.97
CA ASP A 211 11.31 8.30 -4.88
C ASP A 211 9.94 8.94 -5.10
N VAL A 212 9.27 8.61 -6.20
CA VAL A 212 7.98 9.18 -6.60
C VAL A 212 6.87 8.19 -6.30
N SER A 213 5.83 8.66 -5.60
CA SER A 213 4.64 7.87 -5.29
C SER A 213 3.57 8.01 -6.38
N GLU A 214 3.93 7.69 -7.62
CA GLU A 214 3.07 7.90 -8.78
C GLU A 214 3.05 6.71 -9.74
N VAL A 215 1.87 6.45 -10.30
CA VAL A 215 1.64 5.53 -11.42
C VAL A 215 0.86 6.29 -12.49
N GLU A 216 1.46 6.44 -13.67
CA GLU A 216 0.89 7.19 -14.76
C GLU A 216 0.20 6.27 -15.78
N ILE A 217 -1.02 6.63 -16.18
CA ILE A 217 -1.73 6.00 -17.28
C ILE A 217 -1.25 6.62 -18.59
N THR A 218 -0.56 5.81 -19.40
CA THR A 218 0.07 6.27 -20.65
C THR A 218 -0.63 5.78 -21.91
N LYS A 219 -1.56 4.82 -21.80
CA LYS A 219 -2.34 4.33 -22.95
C LYS A 219 -3.60 3.62 -22.49
N VAL A 220 -4.71 3.83 -23.21
CA VAL A 220 -5.98 3.13 -23.03
C VAL A 220 -6.50 2.74 -24.41
N THR A 221 -6.59 1.44 -24.71
CA THR A 221 -7.03 0.95 -26.03
C THR A 221 -7.91 -0.28 -25.93
N PRO A 222 -8.83 -0.53 -26.88
CA PRO A 222 -9.51 -1.83 -26.98
C PRO A 222 -8.48 -2.97 -27.06
N ALA A 223 -8.80 -4.10 -26.43
CA ALA A 223 -7.96 -5.29 -26.40
C ALA A 223 -8.13 -6.17 -27.65
#